data_AF-A0A847N991-F1
#
_entry.id   AF-A0A847N991-F1
#
_cell.length_a   1.000
_cell.length_b   1.000
_cell.length_c   1.000
_cell.angle_alpha   90.00
_cell.angle_beta   90.00
_cell.angle_gamma   90.00
#
_symmetry.space_group_name_H-M   'P 1'
#
loop_
_entity.id
_entity.type
_entity.pdbx_description
1 polymer ?
#
loop_
_entity_poly.entity_id
_entity_poly.type
_entity_poly.pdbx_seq_one_letter_code
_entity_poly.pdbx_strand_id
1 'polypeptide(L)'
;MKKPKLRLKNIFMIAFIIYAAITIINQQFIIYELKEAEQNEISKIESIRNENDRLMEMINNATSVEYIEKMAREQLGLVKPGEKVYIDQSSAESD
;
A
#
# COMPACT_ATOMS: atom_id res chain seq x y z
N MET A 1 67.09 -11.68 -3.60
CA MET A 1 65.72 -11.17 -3.28
C MET A 1 64.76 -12.36 -3.24
N LYS A 2 64.25 -12.73 -2.05
CA LYS A 2 63.38 -13.92 -1.88
C LYS A 2 61.98 -13.58 -2.41
N LYS A 3 61.55 -14.25 -3.49
CA LYS A 3 60.20 -14.10 -4.03
C LYS A 3 59.18 -14.62 -2.99
N PRO A 4 58.10 -13.89 -2.68
CA PRO A 4 57.09 -14.39 -1.76
C PRO A 4 56.42 -15.61 -2.40
N LYS A 5 56.66 -16.80 -1.84
CA LYS A 5 55.93 -18.02 -2.22
C LYS A 5 54.54 -17.94 -1.58
N LEU A 6 53.62 -17.24 -2.24
CA LEU A 6 52.19 -17.34 -1.91
C LEU A 6 51.78 -18.79 -2.08
N ARG A 7 51.45 -19.46 -0.97
CA ARG A 7 50.98 -20.85 -1.01
C ARG A 7 49.60 -20.83 -1.66
N LEU A 8 49.37 -21.73 -2.63
CA LEU A 8 48.12 -21.77 -3.42
C LEU A 8 46.85 -21.77 -2.55
N LYS A 9 46.91 -22.37 -1.34
CA LYS A 9 45.85 -22.30 -0.32
C LYS A 9 45.48 -20.88 0.10
N ASN A 10 46.44 -19.98 0.24
CA ASN A 10 46.19 -18.59 0.65
C ASN A 10 45.51 -17.81 -0.47
N ILE A 11 45.84 -18.09 -1.73
CA ILE A 11 45.18 -17.47 -2.89
C ILE A 11 43.73 -17.93 -2.98
N PHE A 12 43.47 -19.23 -2.82
CA PHE A 12 42.10 -19.76 -2.76
C PHE A 12 41.29 -19.17 -1.59
N MET A 13 41.92 -19.01 -0.43
CA MET A 13 41.26 -18.42 0.74
C MET A 13 40.90 -16.94 0.51
N ILE A 14 41.79 -16.17 -0.11
CA ILE A 14 41.52 -14.78 -0.48
C ILE A 14 40.38 -14.71 -1.51
N ALA A 15 40.39 -15.57 -2.53
CA ALA A 15 39.33 -15.62 -3.53
C ALA A 15 37.96 -15.97 -2.91
N PHE A 16 37.93 -16.91 -1.96
CA PHE A 16 36.71 -17.25 -1.23
C PHE A 16 36.17 -16.08 -0.41
N ILE A 17 37.06 -15.34 0.29
CA ILE A 17 36.67 -14.16 1.07
C ILE A 17 36.10 -13.07 0.16
N ILE A 18 36.73 -12.82 -0.99
CA ILE A 18 36.24 -11.82 -1.95
C ILE A 18 34.86 -12.23 -2.49
N TYR A 19 34.69 -13.48 -2.87
CA TYR A 19 33.40 -14.00 -3.32
C TYR A 19 32.32 -13.83 -2.24
N ALA A 20 32.61 -14.26 -1.00
CA ALA A 20 31.68 -14.11 0.11
C ALA A 20 31.32 -12.65 0.38
N ALA A 21 32.29 -11.74 0.33
CA ALA A 21 32.05 -10.30 0.52
C ALA A 21 31.10 -9.74 -0.54
N ILE A 22 31.31 -10.09 -1.82
CA ILE A 22 30.44 -9.67 -2.93
C ILE A 22 29.02 -10.24 -2.74
N THR A 23 28.90 -11.53 -2.41
CA THR A 23 27.61 -12.17 -2.16
C THR A 23 26.84 -11.51 -1.01
N ILE A 24 27.52 -11.20 0.10
CA ILE A 24 26.90 -10.53 1.25
C ILE A 24 26.41 -9.13 0.85
N ILE A 25 27.22 -8.35 0.13
CA ILE A 25 26.81 -7.00 -0.32
C ILE A 25 25.56 -7.10 -1.21
N ASN A 26 25.55 -8.00 -2.18
CA ASN A 26 24.39 -8.20 -3.05
C ASN A 26 23.14 -8.64 -2.28
N GLN A 27 23.31 -9.55 -1.29
CA GLN A 27 22.20 -9.97 -0.44
C GLN A 27 21.63 -8.83 0.41
N GLN A 28 22.47 -7.91 0.89
CA GLN A 28 22.00 -6.75 1.65
C GLN A 28 21.08 -5.84 0.82
N PHE A 29 21.39 -5.62 -0.46
CA PHE A 29 20.52 -4.86 -1.36
C PHE A 29 19.18 -5.57 -1.59
N ILE A 30 19.20 -6.87 -1.86
CA ILE A 30 17.99 -7.68 -2.06
C ILE A 30 17.10 -7.65 -0.82
N ILE A 31 17.69 -7.79 0.38
CA ILE A 31 16.93 -7.76 1.64
C ILE A 31 16.30 -6.38 1.87
N TYR A 32 17.01 -5.30 1.49
CA TYR A 32 16.47 -3.95 1.61
C TYR A 32 15.25 -3.75 0.69
N GLU A 33 15.37 -4.14 -0.58
CA GLU A 33 14.28 -4.04 -1.56
C GLU A 33 13.07 -4.91 -1.15
N LEU A 34 13.31 -6.14 -0.67
CA LEU A 34 12.25 -7.00 -0.17
C LEU A 34 11.53 -6.40 1.04
N LYS A 35 12.26 -5.76 1.96
CA LYS A 35 11.64 -5.10 3.12
C LYS A 35 10.78 -3.92 2.72
N GLU A 36 11.22 -3.14 1.73
CA GLU A 36 10.44 -2.02 1.23
C GLU A 36 9.15 -2.51 0.55
N ALA A 37 9.26 -3.55 -0.29
CA ALA A 37 8.09 -4.19 -0.89
C ALA A 37 7.14 -4.76 0.16
N GLU A 38 7.66 -5.44 1.18
CA GLU A 38 6.87 -5.98 2.30
C GLU A 38 6.11 -4.86 3.04
N GLN A 39 6.77 -3.76 3.36
CA GLN A 39 6.11 -2.62 4.02
C GLN A 39 5.00 -2.00 3.17
N ASN A 40 5.23 -1.88 1.86
CA ASN A 40 4.20 -1.39 0.94
C ASN A 40 2.99 -2.32 0.87
N GLU A 41 3.20 -3.63 0.85
CA GLU A 41 2.10 -4.61 0.85
C GLU A 41 1.36 -4.64 2.20
N ILE A 42 2.07 -4.53 3.33
CA ILE A 42 1.44 -4.40 4.65
C ILE A 42 0.55 -3.15 4.72
N SER A 43 1.05 -2.02 4.21
CA SER A 43 0.28 -0.76 4.16
C SER A 43 -0.98 -0.90 3.30
N LYS A 44 -0.90 -1.59 2.16
CA LYS A 44 -2.09 -1.90 1.33
C LYS A 44 -3.07 -2.82 2.05
N ILE A 45 -2.58 -3.83 2.77
CA ILE A 45 -3.45 -4.71 3.56
C ILE A 45 -4.17 -3.90 4.63
N GLU A 46 -3.47 -3.00 5.31
CA GLU A 46 -4.06 -2.15 6.35
C GLU A 46 -5.09 -1.17 5.76
N SER A 47 -4.83 -0.58 4.60
CA SER A 47 -5.80 0.31 3.94
C SER A 47 -7.05 -0.45 3.50
N ILE A 48 -6.89 -1.63 2.89
CA ILE A 48 -8.01 -2.49 2.47
C ILE A 48 -8.80 -2.94 3.69
N ARG A 49 -8.14 -3.29 4.79
CA ARG A 49 -8.80 -3.69 6.03
C ARG A 49 -9.62 -2.55 6.63
N ASN A 50 -9.05 -1.34 6.71
CA ASN A 50 -9.76 -0.16 7.17
C ASN A 50 -10.97 0.18 6.28
N GLU A 51 -10.83 0.03 4.96
CA GLU A 51 -11.94 0.22 4.03
C GLU A 51 -13.02 -0.85 4.21
N ASN A 52 -12.63 -2.11 4.43
CA ASN A 52 -13.57 -3.18 4.74
C ASN A 52 -14.32 -2.92 6.05
N ASP A 53 -13.61 -2.49 7.09
CA ASP A 53 -14.22 -2.16 8.40
C ASP A 53 -15.20 -0.98 8.26
N ARG A 54 -14.85 0.06 7.48
CA ARG A 54 -15.76 1.16 7.15
C ARG A 54 -16.99 0.70 6.37
N LEU A 55 -16.81 -0.16 5.38
CA LEU A 55 -17.92 -0.71 4.60
C LEU A 55 -18.81 -1.60 5.46
N MET A 56 -18.25 -2.37 6.38
CA MET A 56 -19.00 -3.18 7.35
C MET A 56 -19.76 -2.29 8.35
N GLU A 57 -19.17 -1.20 8.82
CA GLU A 57 -19.86 -0.20 9.62
C GLU A 57 -21.00 0.45 8.81
N MET A 58 -20.75 0.79 7.54
CA MET A 58 -21.79 1.28 6.63
C MET A 58 -22.89 0.25 6.43
N ILE A 59 -22.61 -1.05 6.28
CA ILE A 59 -23.61 -2.11 6.13
C ILE A 59 -24.41 -2.33 7.42
N ASN A 60 -23.72 -2.37 8.56
CA ASN A 60 -24.35 -2.48 9.88
C ASN A 60 -25.26 -1.28 10.14
N ASN A 61 -24.86 -0.09 9.68
CA ASN A 61 -25.70 1.10 9.69
C ASN A 61 -26.68 1.15 8.51
N ALA A 62 -26.49 0.40 7.42
CA ALA A 62 -27.35 0.38 6.24
C ALA A 62 -28.64 -0.39 6.45
N THR A 63 -28.73 -1.18 7.52
CA THR A 63 -30.03 -1.68 8.00
C THR A 63 -30.81 -0.62 8.78
N SER A 64 -30.20 0.54 9.11
CA SER A 64 -30.92 1.69 9.64
C SER A 64 -31.58 2.48 8.51
N VAL A 65 -32.82 2.91 8.76
CA VAL A 65 -33.64 3.67 7.80
C VAL A 65 -32.97 4.98 7.39
N GLU A 66 -32.22 5.62 8.28
CA GLU A 66 -31.51 6.89 8.03
C GLU A 66 -30.38 6.75 7.00
N TYR A 67 -29.64 5.64 7.03
CA TYR A 67 -28.56 5.42 6.07
C TYR A 67 -29.12 5.13 4.66
N ILE A 68 -30.20 4.35 4.57
CA ILE A 68 -30.92 4.11 3.31
C ILE A 68 -31.46 5.44 2.76
N GLU A 69 -32.08 6.27 3.61
CA GLU A 69 -32.58 7.58 3.21
C GLU A 69 -31.45 8.51 2.74
N LYS A 70 -30.30 8.51 3.44
CA LYS A 70 -29.13 9.30 3.04
C LYS A 70 -28.58 8.85 1.69
N MET A 71 -28.39 7.55 1.47
CA MET A 71 -27.92 7.04 0.18
C MET A 71 -28.93 7.26 -0.95
N ALA A 72 -30.22 7.12 -0.68
CA ALA A 72 -31.27 7.45 -1.65
C ALA A 72 -31.25 8.94 -2.06
N ARG A 73 -31.00 9.86 -1.11
CA ARG A 73 -30.88 11.29 -1.39
C ARG A 73 -29.57 11.63 -2.12
N GLU A 74 -28.44 11.10 -1.68
CA GLU A 74 -27.10 11.46 -2.19
C GLU A 74 -26.76 10.78 -3.52
N GLN A 75 -27.06 9.48 -3.68
CA GLN A 75 -26.69 8.70 -4.87
C GLN A 75 -27.79 8.73 -5.94
N LEU A 76 -29.07 8.77 -5.53
CA LEU A 76 -30.22 8.65 -6.44
C LEU A 76 -31.04 9.93 -6.55
N GLY A 77 -30.72 10.98 -5.78
CA GLY A 77 -31.46 12.25 -5.79
C GLY A 77 -32.92 12.14 -5.33
N LEU A 78 -33.26 11.06 -4.61
CA LEU A 78 -34.64 10.78 -4.20
C LEU A 78 -35.05 11.71 -3.06
N VAL A 79 -36.31 12.15 -3.08
CA VAL A 79 -36.92 12.99 -2.03
C VAL A 79 -38.26 12.41 -1.59
N LYS A 80 -38.71 12.73 -0.36
CA LYS A 80 -39.99 12.24 0.13
C LYS A 80 -41.15 12.93 -0.59
N PRO A 81 -42.33 12.28 -0.71
CA PRO A 81 -43.52 12.91 -1.28
C PRO A 81 -43.83 14.24 -0.56
N GLY A 82 -43.83 15.34 -1.30
CA GLY A 82 -44.10 16.69 -0.77
C GLY A 82 -42.87 17.57 -0.55
N GLU A 83 -41.65 17.05 -0.69
CA GLU A 83 -40.41 17.84 -0.65
C GLU A 83 -40.06 18.44 -2.04
N LYS A 84 -39.43 19.62 -2.08
CA LYS A 84 -38.96 20.27 -3.31
C LYS A 84 -37.43 20.34 -3.33
N VAL A 85 -36.82 19.92 -4.43
CA VAL A 85 -35.37 20.01 -4.66
C VAL A 85 -35.01 21.43 -5.09
N TYR A 86 -34.07 22.06 -4.40
CA TYR A 86 -33.48 23.35 -4.77
C TYR A 86 -32.07 23.10 -5.29
N ILE A 87 -31.81 23.46 -6.54
CA ILE A 87 -30.47 23.42 -7.15
C ILE A 87 -30.00 24.86 -7.24
N ASP A 88 -28.88 25.17 -6.60
CA ASP A 88 -28.30 26.52 -6.65
C ASP A 88 -27.66 26.74 -8.02
N GLN A 89 -28.24 27.65 -8.81
CA GLN A 89 -27.79 27.96 -10.16
C GLN A 89 -26.47 28.76 -10.19
N SER A 90 -26.01 29.30 -9.06
CA SER A 90 -24.72 30.02 -8.97
C SER A 90 -23.50 29.13 -9.16
N SER A 91 -23.67 27.81 -9.08
CA SER A 91 -22.59 26.81 -9.23
C SER A 91 -22.46 26.25 -10.66
N ALA A 92 -23.36 26.60 -11.58
CA ALA A 92 -23.42 26.06 -12.94
C ALA A 92 -22.81 27.00 -14.01
N GLU A 93 -22.29 28.16 -13.61
CA GLU A 93 -21.85 29.21 -14.52
C GLU A 93 -20.32 29.46 -14.47
N SER A 94 -19.58 28.52 -13.87
CA SER A 94 -18.12 28.48 -13.88
C SER A 94 -17.60 27.19 -14.53
N ASP A 95 -17.97 26.96 -15.78
CA ASP A 95 -17.27 26.08 -16.73
C ASP A 95 -16.88 26.89 -17.97
#